data_AF-A0A6A3LTW6-F1
#
_entry.id   AF-A0A6A3LTW6-F1
#
_cell.length_a   1.000
_cell.length_b   1.000
_cell.length_c   1.000
_cell.angle_alpha   90.00
_cell.angle_beta   90.00
_cell.angle_gamma   90.00
#
_symmetry.space_group_name_H-M   'P 1'
#
loop_
_entity.id
_entity.type
_entity.pdbx_description
1 polymer ?
#
loop_
_entity_poly.entity_id
_entity_poly.type
_entity_poly.pdbx_seq_one_letter_code
_entity_poly.pdbx_strand_id
1 'polypeptide(L)'
;MSTLTSHHDDESLAKLIRAAKDVKETEKMASDLQKAQVSNWFVLKESPTDVKKWLGVKGKPSDTAEGLLYQSTSAHMNLFEDDTKWKLFIHRGFKKNDNDLVK
;
A
#
# COMPACT_ATOMS: atom_id res chain seq x y z
N MET A 1 10.93 20.53 1.86
CA MET A 1 11.73 19.82 2.89
C MET A 1 11.63 18.34 2.58
N SER A 2 12.50 17.85 1.70
CA SER A 2 12.60 16.42 1.35
C SER A 2 13.72 15.85 2.21
N THR A 3 13.35 15.13 3.28
CA THR A 3 14.35 14.50 4.13
C THR A 3 13.87 13.10 4.46
N LEU A 4 14.57 12.13 3.84
CA LEU A 4 14.61 10.70 4.17
C LEU A 4 13.49 9.80 3.60
N THR A 5 13.46 9.68 2.27
CA THR A 5 13.05 8.43 1.63
C THR A 5 14.00 8.16 0.47
N SER A 6 15.24 7.77 0.81
CA SER A 6 16.04 7.01 -0.15
C SER A 6 15.41 5.63 -0.17
N HIS A 7 14.98 5.11 -1.31
CA HIS A 7 14.28 3.81 -1.42
C HIS A 7 15.00 2.61 -0.74
N HIS A 8 16.28 2.75 -0.36
CA HIS A 8 17.01 1.81 0.49
C HIS A 8 16.55 1.80 1.96
N ASP A 9 15.97 2.89 2.46
CA ASP A 9 15.40 3.03 3.80
C ASP A 9 14.09 2.27 3.92
N ASP A 10 13.23 2.29 2.90
CA ASP A 10 11.94 1.60 2.90
C ASP A 10 12.09 0.08 2.95
N GLU A 11 12.99 -0.47 2.13
CA GLU A 11 13.27 -1.91 2.14
C GLU A 11 13.85 -2.35 3.50
N SER A 12 14.75 -1.55 4.07
CA SER A 12 15.40 -1.86 5.34
C SER A 12 14.43 -1.75 6.51
N LEU A 13 13.59 -0.71 6.51
CA LEU A 13 12.54 -0.49 7.50
C LEU A 13 11.49 -1.61 7.44
N ALA A 14 11.05 -2.00 6.24
CA ALA A 14 10.10 -3.09 6.06
C ALA A 14 10.65 -4.43 6.59
N LYS A 15 11.95 -4.70 6.37
CA LYS A 15 12.63 -5.88 6.94
C LYS A 15 12.70 -5.82 8.46
N LEU A 16 13.03 -4.67 9.04
CA LEU A 16 13.09 -4.47 10.49
C LEU A 16 11.72 -4.69 11.13
N ILE A 17 10.67 -4.09 10.56
CA ILE A 17 9.29 -4.25 11.02
C ILE A 17 8.88 -5.72 10.94
N ARG A 18 9.24 -6.42 9.86
CA ARG A 18 8.94 -7.85 9.73
C ARG A 18 9.62 -8.67 10.82
N ALA A 19 10.90 -8.42 11.12
CA ALA A 19 11.60 -9.10 12.21
C ALA A 19 10.96 -8.80 13.58
N ALA A 20 10.48 -7.56 13.79
CA ALA A 20 9.77 -7.19 15.02
C ALA A 20 8.39 -7.88 15.16
N LYS A 21 7.81 -8.42 14.08
CA LYS A 21 6.59 -9.23 14.16
C LYS A 21 6.82 -10.62 14.75
N ASP A 22 8.04 -11.14 14.65
CA ASP A 22 8.39 -12.47 15.19
C ASP A 22 8.61 -12.44 16.72
N VAL A 23 8.66 -11.25 17.31
CA VAL A 23 8.78 -11.05 18.75
C VAL A 23 7.41 -10.72 19.34
N LYS A 24 6.88 -11.63 20.18
CA LYS A 24 5.53 -11.54 20.77
C LYS A 24 5.21 -10.20 21.44
N GLU A 25 6.19 -9.59 22.11
CA GLU A 25 6.01 -8.30 22.80
C GLU A 25 5.82 -7.12 21.83
N THR A 26 6.40 -7.21 20.64
CA THR A 26 6.37 -6.15 19.63
C THR A 26 5.46 -6.46 18.45
N GLU A 27 4.90 -7.68 18.36
CA GLU A 27 4.09 -8.18 17.25
C GLU A 27 2.97 -7.22 16.85
N LYS A 28 2.18 -6.79 17.83
CA LYS A 28 1.05 -5.88 17.58
C LYS A 28 1.53 -4.53 17.03
N MET A 29 2.54 -3.96 17.69
CA MET A 29 3.10 -2.66 17.29
C MET A 29 3.71 -2.73 15.89
N ALA A 30 4.46 -3.79 15.60
CA ALA A 30 5.08 -4.01 14.30
C ALA A 30 4.03 -4.22 13.20
N SER A 31 2.93 -4.93 13.50
CA SER A 31 1.82 -5.10 12.55
C SER A 31 1.11 -3.78 12.25
N ASP A 32 0.88 -2.95 13.27
CA ASP A 32 0.27 -1.62 13.10
C ASP A 32 1.20 -0.68 12.30
N LEU A 33 2.51 -0.74 12.56
CA LEU A 33 3.51 0.02 11.83
C LEU A 33 3.62 -0.42 10.35
N GLN A 34 3.55 -1.73 10.08
CA GLN A 34 3.57 -2.24 8.71
C GLN A 34 2.36 -1.76 7.90
N LYS A 35 1.17 -1.71 8.51
CA LYS A 35 -0.03 -1.15 7.86
C LYS A 35 0.14 0.35 7.56
N ALA A 36 0.68 1.11 8.51
CA ALA A 36 0.93 2.53 8.32
C ALA A 36 1.94 2.78 7.19
N GLN A 37 3.00 1.96 7.10
CA GLN A 37 4.00 2.05 6.04
C GLN A 37 3.39 1.80 4.65
N VAL A 38 2.55 0.76 4.50
CA VAL A 38 1.84 0.47 3.24
C VAL A 38 0.87 1.59 2.85
N SER A 39 0.15 2.16 3.82
CA SER A 39 -0.71 3.33 3.59
C SER A 39 0.08 4.56 3.16
N ASN A 40 1.29 4.77 3.71
CA ASN A 40 2.14 5.88 3.31
C ASN A 40 2.64 5.72 1.86
N TRP A 41 3.09 4.53 1.48
CA TRP A 41 3.49 4.23 0.09
C TRP A 41 2.34 4.40 -0.90
N PHE A 42 1.12 4.08 -0.47
CA PHE A 42 -0.08 4.37 -1.25
C PHE A 42 -0.27 5.87 -1.51
N VAL A 43 -0.16 6.70 -0.46
CA VAL A 43 -0.29 8.16 -0.56
C VAL A 43 0.82 8.76 -1.43
N LEU A 44 2.03 8.23 -1.33
CA LEU A 44 3.19 8.64 -2.13
C LEU A 44 3.17 8.09 -3.56
N LYS A 45 2.19 7.24 -3.90
CA LYS A 45 2.05 6.57 -5.21
C LYS A 45 3.32 5.79 -5.58
N GLU A 46 3.93 5.14 -4.61
CA GLU A 46 5.07 4.26 -4.85
C GLU A 46 4.69 3.13 -5.81
N SER A 47 5.65 2.69 -6.61
CA SER A 47 5.46 1.63 -7.59
C SER A 47 4.96 0.35 -6.92
N PRO A 48 3.88 -0.29 -7.42
CA PRO A 48 3.42 -1.58 -6.91
C PRO A 48 4.50 -2.66 -6.95
N THR A 49 5.45 -2.55 -7.89
CA THR A 49 6.58 -3.48 -8.01
C THR A 49 7.59 -3.28 -6.89
N ASP A 50 7.87 -2.03 -6.52
CA ASP A 50 8.80 -1.69 -5.45
C ASP A 50 8.22 -2.02 -4.07
N VAL A 51 6.94 -1.69 -3.84
CA VAL A 51 6.23 -2.06 -2.60
C VAL A 51 6.22 -3.58 -2.40
N LYS A 52 5.98 -4.35 -3.46
CA LYS A 52 6.04 -5.83 -3.40
C LYS A 52 7.43 -6.32 -3.00
N LYS A 53 8.48 -5.69 -3.54
CA LYS A 53 9.87 -5.99 -3.23
C LYS A 53 10.20 -5.66 -1.76
N TRP A 54 9.80 -4.49 -1.28
CA TRP A 54 10.07 -4.06 0.11
C TRP A 54 9.37 -4.93 1.14
N LEU A 55 8.12 -5.32 0.88
CA LEU A 55 7.39 -6.27 1.72
C LEU A 55 7.97 -7.70 1.69
N GLY A 56 8.88 -7.98 0.76
CA GLY A 56 9.52 -9.29 0.63
C GLY A 56 8.56 -10.39 0.18
N VAL A 57 7.50 -10.05 -0.56
CA VAL A 57 6.50 -11.01 -1.05
C VAL A 57 7.10 -11.81 -2.20
N LYS A 58 7.53 -13.04 -1.90
CA LYS A 58 8.02 -14.00 -2.89
C LYS A 58 6.87 -14.94 -3.29
N GLY A 59 6.52 -15.00 -4.58
CA GLY A 59 5.46 -15.89 -5.06
C GLY A 59 4.05 -15.28 -5.02
N LYS A 60 3.04 -16.07 -4.63
CA LYS A 60 1.65 -15.62 -4.60
C LYS A 60 1.38 -14.76 -3.34
N PRO A 61 0.76 -13.58 -3.48
CA PRO A 61 0.44 -12.73 -2.33
C PRO A 61 -0.49 -13.38 -1.29
N SER A 62 -1.26 -14.41 -1.66
CA SER A 62 -2.12 -15.14 -0.73
C SER A 62 -1.37 -15.91 0.37
N ASP A 63 -0.08 -16.18 0.16
CA ASP A 63 0.66 -17.16 0.94
C ASP A 63 1.31 -16.55 2.20
N THR A 64 1.31 -15.21 2.32
CA THR A 64 1.92 -14.49 3.44
C THR A 64 1.05 -13.33 3.93
N ALA A 65 1.19 -12.95 5.20
CA ALA A 65 0.50 -11.80 5.76
C ALA A 65 0.86 -10.50 5.01
N GLU A 66 2.12 -10.36 4.63
CA GLU A 66 2.65 -9.26 3.82
C GLU A 66 2.03 -9.25 2.42
N GLY A 67 1.83 -10.43 1.83
CA GLY A 67 1.20 -10.57 0.54
C GLY A 67 -0.29 -10.22 0.57
N LEU A 68 -1.02 -10.58 1.63
CA LEU A 68 -2.42 -10.19 1.80
C LEU A 68 -2.57 -8.68 1.99
N LEU A 69 -1.66 -8.05 2.77
CA LEU A 69 -1.60 -6.59 2.92
C LEU A 69 -1.31 -5.90 1.58
N TYR A 70 -0.38 -6.44 0.79
CA TYR A 70 -0.11 -5.97 -0.55
C TYR A 70 -1.32 -6.16 -1.48
N GLN A 71 -1.99 -7.31 -1.44
CA GLN A 71 -3.12 -7.61 -2.31
C GLN A 71 -4.30 -6.65 -2.09
N SER A 72 -4.61 -6.37 -0.82
CA SER A 72 -5.68 -5.44 -0.43
C SER A 72 -5.47 -4.03 -0.99
N THR A 73 -4.21 -3.59 -1.10
CA THR A 73 -3.86 -2.22 -1.48
C THR A 73 -3.39 -2.08 -2.93
N SER A 74 -2.77 -3.11 -3.51
CA SER A 74 -2.24 -3.15 -4.89
C SER A 74 -3.32 -2.95 -5.95
N ALA A 75 -4.55 -3.43 -5.71
CA ALA A 75 -5.68 -3.16 -6.59
C ALA A 75 -5.94 -1.65 -6.72
N HIS A 76 -5.83 -0.89 -5.63
CA HIS A 76 -5.91 0.56 -5.66
C HIS A 76 -4.62 1.18 -6.21
N MET A 77 -3.42 0.71 -5.83
CA MET A 77 -2.14 1.24 -6.33
C MET A 77 -2.03 1.15 -7.87
N ASN A 78 -2.48 0.04 -8.47
CA ASN A 78 -2.53 -0.16 -9.92
C ASN A 78 -3.46 0.84 -10.64
N LEU A 79 -4.40 1.46 -9.93
CA LEU A 79 -5.23 2.53 -10.49
C LEU A 79 -4.43 3.83 -10.67
N PHE A 80 -3.34 4.02 -9.92
CA PHE A 80 -2.48 5.21 -10.01
C PHE A 80 -1.32 5.05 -10.98
N GLU A 81 -1.07 3.83 -11.47
CA GLU A 81 -0.03 3.54 -12.46
C GLU A 81 -0.35 4.19 -13.83
N ASP A 82 -1.63 4.45 -14.10
CA ASP A 82 -2.10 5.12 -15.30
C ASP A 82 -3.23 6.09 -14.91
N ASP A 83 -2.99 7.38 -15.13
CA ASP A 83 -3.96 8.47 -14.88
C ASP A 83 -5.30 8.24 -15.58
N THR A 84 -5.30 7.50 -16.69
CA THR A 84 -6.49 7.09 -17.43
C THR A 84 -7.27 6.01 -16.68
N LYS A 85 -6.59 5.04 -16.05
CA LYS A 85 -7.21 4.01 -15.20
C LYS A 85 -7.82 4.62 -13.95
N TRP A 86 -7.15 5.58 -13.31
CA TRP A 86 -7.70 6.36 -12.20
C TRP A 86 -8.98 7.10 -12.61
N LYS A 87 -8.93 7.85 -13.72
CA LYS A 87 -10.09 8.60 -14.23
C LYS A 87 -11.27 7.68 -14.56
N LEU A 88 -11.02 6.51 -15.16
CA LEU A 88 -12.04 5.52 -15.48
C LEU A 88 -12.68 4.89 -14.22
N PHE A 89 -11.87 4.60 -13.19
CA PHE A 89 -12.37 4.04 -11.94
C PHE A 89 -13.25 5.05 -11.19
N ILE A 90 -12.84 6.32 -11.10
CA ILE A 90 -13.64 7.38 -10.47
C ILE A 90 -14.94 7.63 -11.26
N HIS A 91 -14.90 7.67 -12.59
CA HIS A 91 -16.11 7.83 -13.40
C HIS A 91 -17.09 6.64 -13.28
N ARG A 92 -16.60 5.43 -13.04
CA ARG A 92 -17.41 4.20 -12.97
C ARG A 92 -17.88 3.88 -11.54
N GLY A 93 -17.12 4.27 -10.52
CA GLY A 93 -17.42 4.08 -9.10
C GLY A 93 -18.19 5.23 -8.46
N PHE A 94 -18.05 6.46 -8.99
CA PHE A 94 -18.85 7.63 -8.62
C PHE A 94 -19.75 8.02 -9.80
N LYS A 95 -20.84 7.28 -10.04
CA LYS A 95 -22.00 7.94 -10.67
C LYS A 95 -22.49 8.98 -9.66
N LYS A 96 -22.19 10.25 -9.91
CA LYS A 96 -22.92 11.35 -9.27
C LYS A 96 -24.38 11.10 -9.61
N ASN A 97 -25.23 10.99 -8.59
CA ASN A 97 -26.66 10.86 -8.79
C ASN A 97 -27.13 12.21 -9.32
N ASP A 98 -27.63 12.26 -10.55
CA ASP A 98 -28.15 13.50 -11.17
C ASP A 98 -29.38 14.07 -10.42
N ASN A 99 -29.80 13.44 -9.32
CA ASN A 99 -30.88 13.89 -8.43
C ASN A 99 -30.45 14.84 -7.30
N ASP A 100 -29.17 15.16 -7.12
CA ASP A 100 -28.70 16.07 -6.07
C ASP A 100 -28.66 17.56 -6.49
N LEU A 101 -29.21 17.93 -7.65
CA LEU A 101 -29.28 19.33 -8.12
C LEU A 101 -30.70 19.93 -8.17
N VAL A 102 -31.63 19.43 -7.36
CA VAL A 102 -32.92 20.11 -7.15
C VAL A 102 -33.20 20.29 -5.66
N LYS A 103 -32.85 21.46 -5.15
CA LYS A 103 -33.76 22.37 -4.42
C LYS A 103 -33.35 23.81 -4.69
#